data_AF-A0A8T2MMV9-F1
#
_entry.id   AF-A0A8T2MMV9-F1
#
_cell.length_a   1.000
_cell.length_b   1.000
_cell.length_c   1.000
_cell.angle_alpha   90.00
_cell.angle_beta   90.00
_cell.angle_gamma   90.00
#
_symmetry.space_group_name_H-M   'P 1'
#
loop_
_entity.id
_entity.type
_entity.pdbx_description
1 polymer ?
#
loop_
_entity_poly.entity_id
_entity_poly.type
_entity_poly.pdbx_seq_one_letter_code
_entity_poly.pdbx_strand_id
1 'polypeptide(L)'
;MAIAVLKKVSVLILLQIFEHLMEPLFSSCPCNSYQGPFICLYFIVPAFSFTVLAISLKWGKNFLRDCKSRGCSWYKLFQFRVLIYPVVFWVVILLIDGRYLACGLYTKCNGTMTTVDMKDPEMVEKMAISKIFGYSLLLVTVLLLYGTYLLCENCCRSPEDRYEDMYRRKLEAQKEEYTKKYAKEFIDKRAQECDSRLQQELDRLLSAREELTSTGEGQSAPAGEEQSAPAGEGQSVPANTGQDGSTKVQTVEMQNLLPKGEPQPAAAATAAKPERGELDAKSVMKIINEVFSFQIKKD
;
A
#
# COMPACT_ATOMS: atom_id res chain seq x y z
N MET A 1 13.07 -2.42 -17.55
CA MET A 1 11.81 -2.60 -18.32
C MET A 1 10.98 -3.77 -17.78
N ALA A 2 11.58 -4.96 -17.61
CA ALA A 2 10.91 -6.16 -17.08
C ALA A 2 10.12 -5.94 -15.76
N ILE A 3 10.71 -5.29 -14.75
CA ILE A 3 10.05 -5.05 -13.45
C ILE A 3 8.78 -4.19 -13.60
N ALA A 4 8.77 -3.22 -14.52
CA ALA A 4 7.60 -2.36 -14.74
C ALA A 4 6.47 -3.11 -15.48
N VAL A 5 6.83 -3.99 -16.41
CA VAL A 5 5.88 -4.90 -17.07
C VAL A 5 5.32 -5.88 -16.04
N LEU A 6 6.16 -6.46 -15.19
CA LEU A 6 5.78 -7.42 -14.17
C LEU A 6 4.80 -6.82 -13.15
N LYS A 7 4.99 -5.56 -12.73
CA LYS A 7 4.03 -4.83 -11.87
C LYS A 7 2.68 -4.58 -12.53
N LYS A 8 2.62 -4.40 -13.85
CA LYS A 8 1.35 -4.21 -14.56
C LYS A 8 0.62 -5.55 -14.74
N VAL A 9 1.38 -6.59 -15.10
CA VAL A 9 0.86 -7.94 -15.24
C VAL A 9 0.38 -8.49 -13.91
N SER A 10 1.06 -8.20 -12.79
CA SER A 10 0.64 -8.66 -11.46
C SER A 10 -0.75 -8.16 -11.08
N VAL A 11 -1.13 -6.94 -11.46
CA VAL A 11 -2.48 -6.41 -11.19
C VAL A 11 -3.55 -7.19 -11.96
N LEU A 12 -3.29 -7.54 -13.22
CA LEU A 12 -4.21 -8.37 -14.01
C LEU A 12 -4.34 -9.78 -13.43
N ILE A 13 -3.23 -10.37 -12.98
CA ILE A 13 -3.25 -11.68 -12.30
C ILE A 13 -4.09 -11.60 -11.03
N LEU A 14 -3.91 -10.57 -10.20
CA LEU A 14 -4.70 -10.37 -8.98
C LEU A 14 -6.19 -10.21 -9.29
N LEU A 15 -6.55 -9.47 -10.33
CA LEU A 15 -7.94 -9.33 -10.78
C LEU A 15 -8.54 -10.67 -11.21
N GLN A 16 -7.76 -11.50 -11.94
CA GLN A 16 -8.20 -12.84 -12.34
C GLN A 16 -8.37 -13.78 -11.14
N ILE A 17 -7.46 -13.74 -10.17
CA ILE A 17 -7.59 -14.51 -8.93
C ILE A 17 -8.85 -14.08 -8.17
N PHE A 18 -9.09 -12.77 -8.09
CA PHE A 18 -10.27 -12.25 -7.42
C PHE A 18 -11.57 -12.67 -8.10
N GLU A 19 -11.60 -12.70 -9.44
CA GLU A 19 -12.73 -13.22 -10.19
C GLU A 19 -12.99 -14.71 -9.91
N HIS A 20 -11.95 -15.56 -9.95
CA HIS A 20 -12.08 -16.97 -9.57
C HIS A 20 -12.50 -17.20 -8.11
N LEU A 21 -12.15 -16.29 -7.19
CA LEU A 21 -12.63 -16.35 -5.80
C LEU A 21 -14.11 -15.95 -5.67
N MET A 22 -14.61 -15.10 -6.57
CA MET A 22 -15.99 -14.65 -6.60
C MET A 22 -16.91 -15.62 -7.36
N GLU A 23 -16.36 -16.45 -8.25
CA GLU A 23 -17.09 -17.43 -9.03
C GLU A 23 -17.91 -18.43 -8.16
N PRO A 24 -17.39 -19.00 -7.06
CA PRO A 24 -18.20 -19.84 -6.15
C PRO A 24 -19.30 -19.07 -5.42
N LEU A 25 -19.10 -17.78 -5.16
CA LEU A 25 -20.10 -16.91 -4.53
C LEU A 25 -21.25 -16.62 -5.51
N PHE A 26 -20.95 -16.57 -6.81
CA PHE A 26 -21.90 -16.50 -7.91
C PHE A 26 -22.30 -17.90 -8.41
N SER A 27 -22.54 -18.84 -7.49
CA SER A 27 -22.90 -20.22 -7.85
C SER A 27 -24.24 -20.33 -8.59
N SER A 28 -25.16 -19.38 -8.43
CA SER A 28 -26.43 -19.37 -9.16
C SER A 28 -27.02 -17.96 -9.29
N CYS A 29 -27.50 -17.64 -10.50
CA CYS A 29 -28.26 -16.41 -10.77
C CYS A 29 -29.63 -16.50 -10.09
N PRO A 30 -29.96 -15.62 -9.13
CA PRO A 30 -31.25 -15.66 -8.46
C PRO A 30 -32.38 -15.23 -9.41
N CYS A 31 -33.45 -16.01 -9.47
CA CYS A 31 -34.66 -15.66 -10.22
C CYS A 31 -35.67 -14.88 -9.34
N ASN A 32 -35.27 -13.70 -8.86
CA ASN A 32 -36.12 -12.86 -8.01
C ASN A 32 -35.96 -11.36 -8.34
N SER A 33 -36.81 -10.51 -7.76
CA SER A 33 -36.75 -9.05 -7.96
C SER A 33 -35.42 -8.40 -7.52
N TYR A 34 -34.57 -9.13 -6.78
CA TYR A 34 -33.25 -8.66 -6.34
C TYR A 34 -32.12 -8.99 -7.32
N GLN A 35 -32.41 -9.66 -8.44
CA GLN A 35 -31.44 -10.02 -9.48
C GLN A 35 -30.63 -8.83 -10.00
N GLY A 36 -31.29 -7.71 -10.32
CA GLY A 36 -30.63 -6.48 -10.77
C GLY A 36 -29.65 -5.92 -9.73
N PRO A 37 -30.13 -5.53 -8.53
CA PRO A 37 -29.26 -5.06 -7.44
C PRO A 37 -28.12 -6.03 -7.09
N PHE A 38 -28.40 -7.34 -7.09
CA PHE A 38 -27.41 -8.37 -6.83
C PHE A 38 -26.27 -8.29 -7.86
N ILE A 39 -26.58 -8.31 -9.16
CA ILE A 39 -25.57 -8.18 -10.22
C ILE A 39 -24.82 -6.84 -10.11
N CYS A 40 -25.54 -5.73 -9.92
CA CYS A 40 -24.94 -4.41 -9.78
C CYS A 40 -23.88 -4.38 -8.66
N LEU A 41 -24.12 -5.05 -7.52
CA LEU A 41 -23.15 -5.13 -6.44
C LEU A 41 -21.87 -5.85 -6.85
N TYR A 42 -21.95 -6.94 -7.63
CA TYR A 42 -20.76 -7.65 -8.14
C TYR A 42 -19.92 -6.80 -9.11
N PHE A 43 -20.55 -5.87 -9.84
CA PHE A 43 -19.82 -4.90 -10.66
C PHE A 43 -19.23 -3.75 -9.82
N ILE A 44 -20.03 -3.15 -8.94
CA ILE A 44 -19.69 -1.90 -8.26
C ILE A 44 -18.74 -2.12 -7.08
N VAL A 45 -18.99 -3.13 -6.23
CA VAL A 45 -18.22 -3.30 -4.98
C VAL A 45 -16.73 -3.55 -5.25
N PRO A 46 -16.34 -4.49 -6.14
CA PRO A 46 -14.93 -4.68 -6.44
C PRO A 46 -14.32 -3.50 -7.19
N ALA A 47 -15.05 -2.87 -8.13
CA ALA A 47 -14.59 -1.66 -8.79
C ALA A 47 -14.27 -0.54 -7.79
N PHE A 48 -15.16 -0.33 -6.80
CA PHE A 48 -14.95 0.65 -5.75
C PHE A 48 -13.76 0.28 -4.85
N SER A 49 -13.63 -0.98 -4.44
CA SER A 49 -12.50 -1.43 -3.60
C SER A 49 -11.16 -1.25 -4.30
N PHE A 50 -11.05 -1.58 -5.60
CA PHE A 50 -9.85 -1.34 -6.39
C PHE A 50 -9.54 0.15 -6.53
N THR A 51 -10.57 0.99 -6.65
CA THR A 51 -10.40 2.44 -6.71
C THR A 51 -9.82 2.98 -5.41
N VAL A 52 -10.39 2.58 -4.27
CA VAL A 52 -9.90 2.97 -2.93
C VAL A 52 -8.47 2.48 -2.73
N LEU A 53 -8.17 1.23 -3.09
CA LEU A 53 -6.81 0.69 -3.00
C LEU A 53 -5.83 1.49 -3.87
N ALA A 54 -6.20 1.82 -5.10
CA ALA A 54 -5.37 2.61 -6.00
C ALA A 54 -5.11 4.02 -5.46
N ILE A 55 -6.10 4.65 -4.82
CA ILE A 55 -5.97 5.94 -4.14
C ILE A 55 -5.00 5.80 -2.95
N SER A 56 -5.21 4.82 -2.07
CA SER A 56 -4.38 4.57 -0.88
C SER A 56 -2.91 4.33 -1.23
N LEU A 57 -2.64 3.55 -2.28
CA LEU A 57 -1.27 3.28 -2.75
C LEU A 57 -0.59 4.53 -3.33
N LYS A 58 -1.37 5.45 -3.93
CA LYS A 58 -0.84 6.70 -4.52
C LYS A 58 -0.71 7.84 -3.51
N TRP A 59 -1.55 7.88 -2.48
CA TRP A 59 -1.59 8.98 -1.52
C TRP A 59 -0.24 9.20 -0.80
N GLY A 60 0.55 8.15 -0.60
CA GLY A 60 1.85 8.25 0.08
C GLY A 60 3.01 8.88 -0.74
N LYS A 61 2.87 9.12 -2.06
CA LYS A 61 4.02 9.45 -2.93
C LYS A 61 3.77 10.57 -3.94
N ASN A 62 3.24 11.74 -3.54
CA ASN A 62 3.17 12.97 -4.38
C ASN A 62 1.91 13.19 -5.23
N PHE A 63 0.73 12.66 -4.86
CA PHE A 63 -0.52 13.02 -5.59
C PHE A 63 -0.75 14.55 -5.68
N LEU A 64 -0.29 15.29 -4.67
CA LEU A 64 -0.40 16.77 -4.62
C LEU A 64 0.90 17.51 -4.98
N ARG A 65 2.06 16.84 -4.96
CA ARG A 65 3.37 17.53 -5.08
C ARG A 65 3.82 17.75 -6.52
N ASP A 66 3.32 16.97 -7.47
CA ASP A 66 3.67 17.08 -8.90
C ASP A 66 2.79 18.05 -9.71
N CYS A 67 1.85 18.76 -9.08
CA CYS A 67 0.99 19.72 -9.80
C CYS A 67 1.67 21.07 -10.12
N LYS A 68 2.94 21.27 -9.77
CA LYS A 68 3.62 22.56 -9.93
C LYS A 68 4.44 22.69 -11.22
N SER A 69 4.67 21.61 -11.96
CA SER A 69 5.49 21.65 -13.17
C SER A 69 4.68 21.26 -14.40
N ARG A 70 4.57 22.23 -15.32
CA ARG A 70 4.12 22.15 -16.72
C ARG A 70 2.61 22.08 -16.95
N GLY A 71 2.07 23.12 -17.58
CA GLY A 71 0.67 23.30 -17.99
C GLY A 71 0.14 22.29 -19.03
N CYS A 72 0.63 21.05 -19.06
CA CYS A 72 0.09 20.00 -19.92
C CYS A 72 -1.14 19.36 -19.25
N SER A 73 -2.34 19.78 -19.65
CA SER A 73 -3.63 19.18 -19.21
C SER A 73 -3.63 17.64 -19.34
N TRP A 74 -2.92 17.12 -20.35
CA TRP A 74 -2.74 15.69 -20.61
C TRP A 74 -2.04 14.90 -19.51
N TYR A 75 -1.18 15.54 -18.70
CA TYR A 75 -0.50 14.88 -17.59
C TYR A 75 -1.47 14.56 -16.45
N LYS A 76 -2.42 15.46 -16.15
CA LYS A 76 -3.49 15.18 -15.17
C LYS A 76 -4.35 14.02 -15.65
N LEU A 77 -4.76 14.03 -16.92
CA LEU A 77 -5.49 12.91 -17.52
C LEU A 77 -4.71 11.60 -17.40
N PHE A 78 -3.40 11.61 -17.65
CA PHE A 78 -2.53 10.44 -17.49
C PHE A 78 -2.52 9.89 -16.05
N GLN A 79 -2.47 10.77 -15.04
CA GLN A 79 -2.52 10.38 -13.63
C GLN A 79 -3.86 9.75 -13.23
N PHE A 80 -4.98 10.28 -13.75
CA PHE A 80 -6.33 9.74 -13.52
C PHE A 80 -6.49 8.32 -14.07
N ARG A 81 -5.81 7.97 -15.16
CA ARG A 81 -6.00 6.64 -15.76
C ARG A 81 -5.60 5.50 -14.82
N VAL A 82 -4.62 5.71 -13.94
CA VAL A 82 -4.22 4.68 -12.98
C VAL A 82 -5.35 4.32 -12.01
N LEU A 83 -6.28 5.24 -11.75
CA LEU A 83 -7.48 4.96 -10.94
C LEU A 83 -8.56 4.25 -11.76
N ILE A 84 -8.69 4.60 -13.05
CA ILE A 84 -9.75 4.08 -13.93
C ILE A 84 -9.42 2.68 -14.45
N TYR A 85 -8.14 2.35 -14.71
CA TYR A 85 -7.79 1.07 -15.33
C TYR A 85 -8.26 -0.16 -14.54
N PRO A 86 -8.02 -0.27 -13.22
CA PRO A 86 -8.45 -1.45 -12.48
C PRO A 86 -9.96 -1.66 -12.57
N VAL A 87 -10.74 -0.57 -12.56
CA VAL A 87 -12.20 -0.60 -12.72
C VAL A 87 -12.60 -1.08 -14.10
N VAL A 88 -12.02 -0.51 -15.15
CA VAL A 88 -12.34 -0.89 -16.53
C VAL A 88 -11.96 -2.35 -16.80
N PHE A 89 -10.78 -2.78 -16.34
CA PHE A 89 -10.37 -4.18 -16.49
C PHE A 89 -11.27 -5.13 -15.70
N TRP A 90 -11.72 -4.75 -14.51
CA TRP A 90 -12.71 -5.53 -13.76
C TRP A 90 -14.00 -5.72 -14.55
N VAL A 91 -14.56 -4.65 -15.10
CA VAL A 91 -15.77 -4.71 -15.94
C VAL A 91 -15.55 -5.58 -17.18
N VAL A 92 -14.41 -5.44 -17.85
CA VAL A 92 -14.05 -6.26 -19.01
C VAL A 92 -13.99 -7.74 -18.65
N ILE A 93 -13.37 -8.10 -17.52
CA ILE A 93 -13.30 -9.49 -17.05
C ILE A 93 -14.71 -10.06 -16.83
N LEU A 94 -15.59 -9.33 -16.14
CA LEU A 94 -16.97 -9.77 -15.91
C LEU A 94 -17.78 -9.93 -17.21
N LEU A 95 -17.56 -9.04 -18.20
CA LEU A 95 -18.20 -9.12 -19.51
C LEU A 95 -17.71 -10.31 -20.33
N ILE A 96 -16.41 -10.61 -20.28
CA ILE A 96 -15.79 -11.76 -20.97
C ILE A 96 -16.23 -13.08 -20.33
N ASP A 97 -16.39 -13.12 -19.01
CA ASP A 97 -17.00 -14.28 -18.35
C ASP A 97 -18.45 -14.48 -18.84
N GLY A 98 -19.21 -13.37 -18.89
CA GLY A 98 -20.51 -13.31 -19.54
C GLY A 98 -21.68 -13.84 -18.72
N ARG A 99 -21.43 -14.59 -17.64
CA ARG A 99 -22.48 -15.10 -16.74
C ARG A 99 -23.22 -13.99 -16.03
N TYR A 100 -22.52 -12.96 -15.58
CA TYR A 100 -23.10 -11.83 -14.85
C TYR A 100 -24.07 -11.01 -15.71
N LEU A 101 -23.66 -10.66 -16.94
CA LEU A 101 -24.52 -9.90 -17.85
C LEU A 101 -25.64 -10.78 -18.41
N ALA A 102 -25.36 -12.04 -18.75
CA ALA A 102 -26.39 -12.98 -19.19
C ALA A 102 -27.46 -13.17 -18.12
N CYS A 103 -27.07 -13.31 -16.85
CA CYS A 103 -27.98 -13.29 -15.72
C CYS A 103 -28.83 -12.01 -15.73
N GLY A 104 -28.25 -10.81 -15.87
CA GLY A 104 -29.03 -9.56 -15.87
C GLY A 104 -29.98 -9.36 -17.06
N LEU A 105 -29.62 -9.92 -18.22
CA LEU A 105 -30.42 -9.84 -19.44
C LEU A 105 -31.47 -10.95 -19.55
N TYR A 106 -31.34 -12.02 -18.78
CA TYR A 106 -32.29 -13.13 -18.79
C TYR A 106 -33.52 -12.78 -17.95
N THR A 107 -34.65 -12.61 -18.64
CA THR A 107 -35.92 -12.17 -18.03
C THR A 107 -36.93 -13.30 -17.80
N LYS A 108 -36.60 -14.54 -18.20
CA LYS A 108 -37.53 -15.68 -18.12
C LYS A 108 -37.44 -16.40 -16.78
N CYS A 109 -37.74 -15.67 -15.72
CA CYS A 109 -37.98 -16.28 -14.42
C CYS A 109 -39.46 -16.68 -14.31
N ASN A 110 -39.77 -17.92 -14.69
CA ASN A 110 -41.06 -18.49 -14.32
C ASN A 110 -41.08 -18.66 -12.80
N GLY A 111 -42.15 -18.20 -12.13
CA GLY A 111 -42.23 -18.09 -10.66
C GLY A 111 -42.05 -19.38 -9.84
N THR A 112 -41.78 -20.52 -10.50
CA THR A 112 -41.41 -21.80 -9.89
C THR A 112 -39.90 -22.07 -9.86
N MET A 113 -39.08 -21.32 -10.61
CA MET A 113 -37.64 -21.50 -10.66
C MET A 113 -36.94 -20.52 -9.71
N THR A 114 -36.14 -21.06 -8.79
CA THR A 114 -35.33 -20.26 -7.86
C THR A 114 -34.02 -19.79 -8.48
N THR A 115 -33.55 -20.48 -9.53
CA THR A 115 -32.24 -20.26 -10.18
C THR A 115 -32.34 -20.45 -11.69
N VAL A 116 -31.60 -19.66 -12.46
CA VAL A 116 -31.52 -19.80 -13.93
C VAL A 116 -30.62 -20.97 -14.35
N ASP A 117 -31.07 -21.80 -15.29
CA ASP A 117 -30.24 -22.86 -15.89
C ASP A 117 -29.23 -22.27 -16.89
N MET A 118 -27.95 -22.41 -16.58
CA MET A 118 -26.84 -21.93 -17.40
C MET A 118 -26.71 -22.63 -18.76
N LYS A 119 -27.43 -23.75 -18.96
CA LYS A 119 -27.43 -24.53 -20.21
C LYS A 119 -28.57 -24.15 -21.16
N ASP A 120 -29.46 -23.24 -20.76
CA ASP A 120 -30.53 -22.74 -21.63
C ASP A 120 -29.92 -22.10 -22.90
N PRO A 121 -30.34 -22.51 -24.12
CA PRO A 121 -29.85 -21.92 -25.36
C PRO A 121 -29.99 -20.39 -25.41
N GLU A 122 -31.03 -19.82 -24.82
CA GLU A 122 -31.19 -18.35 -24.76
C GLU A 122 -30.15 -17.70 -23.87
N MET A 123 -29.76 -18.36 -22.78
CA MET A 123 -28.70 -17.86 -21.90
C MET A 123 -27.34 -17.93 -22.59
N VAL A 124 -27.06 -19.02 -23.32
CA VAL A 124 -25.83 -19.16 -24.12
C VAL A 124 -25.72 -18.04 -25.15
N GLU A 125 -26.82 -17.66 -25.80
CA GLU A 125 -26.86 -16.51 -26.71
C GLU A 125 -26.49 -15.21 -25.99
N LYS A 126 -27.06 -14.95 -24.79
CA LYS A 126 -26.74 -13.74 -24.03
C LYS A 126 -25.31 -13.72 -23.50
N MET A 127 -24.74 -14.88 -23.15
CA MET A 127 -23.32 -14.99 -22.80
C MET A 127 -22.42 -14.65 -23.99
N ALA A 128 -22.75 -15.11 -25.19
CA ALA A 128 -22.00 -14.79 -26.40
C ALA A 128 -22.03 -13.28 -26.69
N ILE A 129 -23.20 -12.64 -26.56
CA ILE A 129 -23.35 -11.19 -26.70
C ILE A 129 -22.48 -10.45 -25.67
N SER A 130 -22.51 -10.86 -24.40
CA SER A 130 -21.67 -10.28 -23.35
C SER A 130 -20.18 -10.36 -23.69
N LYS A 131 -19.72 -11.51 -24.19
CA LYS A 131 -18.32 -11.72 -24.61
C LYS A 131 -17.92 -10.76 -25.72
N ILE A 132 -18.77 -10.57 -26.73
CA ILE A 132 -18.54 -9.61 -27.82
C ILE A 132 -18.38 -8.19 -27.26
N PHE A 133 -19.26 -7.78 -26.34
CA PHE A 133 -19.14 -6.48 -25.67
C PHE A 133 -17.85 -6.37 -24.84
N GLY A 134 -17.47 -7.43 -24.11
CA GLY A 134 -16.23 -7.48 -23.34
C GLY A 134 -14.99 -7.30 -24.22
N TYR A 135 -14.87 -8.04 -25.32
CA TYR A 135 -13.75 -7.89 -26.26
C TYR A 135 -13.75 -6.54 -26.99
N SER A 136 -14.93 -6.03 -27.35
CA SER A 136 -15.06 -4.69 -27.95
C SER A 136 -14.58 -3.61 -26.99
N LEU A 137 -15.02 -3.66 -25.72
CA LEU A 137 -14.60 -2.72 -24.68
C LEU A 137 -13.10 -2.83 -24.39
N LEU A 138 -12.54 -4.04 -24.39
CA LEU A 138 -11.11 -4.28 -24.25
C LEU A 138 -10.33 -3.61 -25.40
N LEU A 139 -10.76 -3.81 -26.64
CA LEU A 139 -10.13 -3.22 -27.83
C LEU A 139 -10.15 -1.70 -27.76
N VAL A 140 -11.31 -1.10 -27.47
CA VAL A 140 -11.46 0.36 -27.31
C VAL A 140 -10.55 0.87 -26.19
N THR A 141 -10.49 0.18 -25.06
CA THR A 141 -9.63 0.54 -23.93
C THR A 141 -8.15 0.52 -24.32
N VAL A 142 -7.70 -0.51 -25.05
CA VAL A 142 -6.32 -0.61 -25.56
C VAL A 142 -6.01 0.49 -26.57
N LEU A 143 -6.93 0.83 -27.46
CA LEU A 143 -6.76 1.92 -28.43
C LEU A 143 -6.68 3.29 -27.74
N LEU A 144 -7.54 3.56 -26.76
CA LEU A 144 -7.49 4.78 -25.96
C LEU A 144 -6.17 4.86 -25.19
N LEU A 145 -5.74 3.77 -24.57
CA LEU A 145 -4.44 3.62 -23.90
C LEU A 145 -3.27 3.98 -24.82
N TYR A 146 -3.27 3.39 -26.01
CA TYR A 146 -2.20 3.56 -26.98
C TYR A 146 -2.20 4.98 -27.55
N GLY A 147 -3.35 5.48 -28.02
CA GLY A 147 -3.46 6.83 -28.58
C GLY A 147 -3.06 7.89 -27.56
N THR A 148 -3.49 7.73 -26.32
CA THR A 148 -3.11 8.66 -25.26
C THR A 148 -1.67 8.51 -24.76
N TYR A 149 -1.06 7.34 -24.90
CA TYR A 149 0.37 7.14 -24.71
C TYR A 149 1.17 7.91 -25.77
N LEU A 150 0.80 7.76 -27.05
CA LEU A 150 1.42 8.47 -28.16
C LEU A 150 1.29 10.00 -28.01
N LEU A 151 0.10 10.48 -27.66
CA LEU A 151 -0.13 11.92 -27.42
C LEU A 151 0.72 12.45 -26.27
N CYS A 152 0.89 11.68 -25.19
CA CYS A 152 1.72 12.08 -24.07
C CYS A 152 3.22 12.10 -24.44
N GLU A 153 3.68 11.12 -25.21
CA GLU A 153 5.06 11.03 -25.67
C GLU A 153 5.40 12.16 -26.65
N ASN A 154 4.48 12.49 -27.56
CA ASN A 154 4.69 13.52 -28.58
C ASN A 154 4.49 14.96 -28.05
N CYS A 155 3.56 15.19 -27.11
CA CYS A 155 3.19 16.56 -26.72
C CYS A 155 3.78 17.05 -25.40
N CYS A 156 4.05 16.18 -24.42
CA CYS A 156 4.38 16.62 -23.05
C CYS A 156 5.81 16.28 -22.61
N ARG A 157 6.61 15.58 -23.42
CA ARG A 157 7.93 15.10 -22.99
C ARG A 157 9.05 15.88 -23.67
N SER A 158 9.41 17.02 -23.10
CA SER A 158 10.67 17.69 -23.48
C SER A 158 11.85 16.74 -23.19
N PRO A 159 12.88 16.68 -24.04
CA PRO A 159 14.07 15.88 -23.78
C PRO A 159 14.70 16.20 -22.41
N GLU A 160 14.63 17.45 -21.98
CA GLU A 160 15.17 17.93 -20.70
C GLU A 160 14.53 17.25 -19.48
N ASP A 161 13.22 17.04 -19.53
CA ASP A 161 12.45 16.37 -18.47
C ASP A 161 12.86 14.91 -18.29
N ARG A 162 13.26 14.27 -19.39
CA ARG A 162 13.73 12.87 -19.38
C ARG A 162 15.06 12.77 -18.62
N TYR A 163 15.94 13.77 -18.74
CA TYR A 163 17.20 13.82 -18.00
C TYR A 163 16.97 14.10 -16.52
N GLU A 164 16.08 15.04 -16.17
CA GLU A 164 15.77 15.37 -14.78
C GLU A 164 15.21 14.15 -14.01
N ASP A 165 14.26 13.41 -14.62
CA ASP A 165 13.71 12.18 -14.05
C ASP A 165 14.80 11.10 -13.85
N MET A 166 15.69 10.95 -14.83
CA MET A 166 16.78 9.98 -14.73
C MET A 166 17.76 10.35 -13.62
N TYR A 167 18.10 11.64 -13.51
CA TYR A 167 18.97 12.17 -12.46
C TYR A 167 18.36 11.98 -11.07
N ARG A 168 17.07 12.31 -10.92
CA ARG A 168 16.33 12.13 -9.65
C ARG A 168 16.31 10.67 -9.20
N ARG A 169 16.07 9.72 -10.12
CA ARG A 169 16.11 8.28 -9.80
C ARG A 169 17.50 7.81 -9.36
N LYS A 170 18.57 8.31 -10.00
CA LYS A 170 19.95 8.01 -9.58
C LYS A 170 20.23 8.57 -8.19
N LEU A 171 19.80 9.80 -7.92
CA LEU A 171 19.96 10.45 -6.62
C LEU A 171 19.19 9.70 -5.51
N GLU A 172 17.97 9.28 -5.77
CA GLU A 172 17.17 8.47 -4.83
C GLU A 172 17.83 7.11 -4.55
N ALA A 173 18.33 6.42 -5.59
CA ALA A 173 19.04 5.16 -5.42
C ALA A 173 20.32 5.33 -4.60
N GLN A 174 21.10 6.40 -4.84
CA GLN A 174 22.28 6.72 -4.03
C GLN A 174 21.92 7.04 -2.58
N LYS A 175 20.85 7.81 -2.35
CA LYS A 175 20.36 8.09 -0.99
C LYS A 175 19.95 6.82 -0.26
N GLU A 176 19.25 5.91 -0.92
CA GLU A 176 18.84 4.63 -0.33
C GLU A 176 20.07 3.77 0.02
N GLU A 177 21.05 3.68 -0.88
CA GLU A 177 22.29 2.93 -0.64
C GLU A 177 23.10 3.53 0.52
N TYR A 178 23.27 4.86 0.54
CA TYR A 178 23.96 5.56 1.61
C TYR A 178 23.25 5.37 2.97
N THR A 179 21.92 5.49 2.98
CA THR A 179 21.10 5.28 4.20
C THR A 179 21.22 3.85 4.70
N LYS A 180 21.22 2.85 3.80
CA LYS A 180 21.44 1.44 4.17
C LYS A 180 22.82 1.20 4.75
N LYS A 181 23.87 1.78 4.15
CA LYS A 181 25.25 1.67 4.67
C LYS A 181 25.37 2.29 6.06
N TYR A 182 24.87 3.51 6.21
CA TYR A 182 24.88 4.21 7.49
C TYR A 182 24.09 3.47 8.58
N ALA A 183 22.89 2.98 8.26
CA ALA A 183 22.09 2.20 9.19
C ALA A 183 22.78 0.90 9.61
N LYS A 184 23.46 0.23 8.67
CA LYS A 184 24.23 -0.99 8.96
C LYS A 184 25.41 -0.70 9.88
N GLU A 185 26.23 0.31 9.57
CA GLU A 185 27.36 0.72 10.41
C GLU A 185 26.91 1.12 11.82
N PHE A 186 25.77 1.81 11.94
CA PHE A 186 25.21 2.19 13.23
C PHE A 186 24.78 0.96 14.05
N ILE A 187 24.10 -0.01 13.42
CA ILE A 187 23.68 -1.25 14.08
C ILE A 187 24.89 -2.08 14.50
N ASP A 188 25.88 -2.25 13.61
CA ASP A 188 27.09 -3.04 13.90
C ASP A 188 27.89 -2.43 15.06
N LYS A 189 28.04 -1.10 15.09
CA LYS A 189 28.72 -0.40 16.20
C LYS A 189 27.99 -0.58 17.54
N ARG A 190 26.66 -0.52 17.54
CA ARG A 190 25.84 -0.75 18.74
C ARG A 190 25.88 -2.21 19.19
N ALA A 191 25.89 -3.16 18.25
CA ALA A 191 26.05 -4.58 18.55
C ALA A 191 27.40 -4.85 19.21
N GLN A 192 28.49 -4.29 18.67
CA GLN A 192 29.83 -4.45 19.24
C GLN A 192 29.96 -3.83 20.65
N GLU A 193 29.37 -2.65 20.89
CA GLU A 193 29.37 -2.03 22.22
C GLU A 193 28.59 -2.89 23.24
N CYS A 194 27.46 -3.49 22.82
CA CYS A 194 26.67 -4.38 23.66
C CYS A 194 27.42 -5.67 23.98
N ASP A 195 28.07 -6.29 22.99
CA ASP A 195 28.86 -7.52 23.16
C ASP A 195 30.06 -7.29 24.09
N SER A 196 30.74 -6.15 23.94
CA SER A 196 31.85 -5.77 24.83
C SER A 196 31.39 -5.58 26.30
N ARG A 197 30.21 -4.96 26.51
CA ARG A 197 29.63 -4.83 27.86
C ARG A 197 29.22 -6.18 28.43
N LEU A 198 28.66 -7.06 27.61
CA LEU A 198 28.24 -8.40 28.02
C LEU A 198 29.44 -9.25 28.43
N GLN A 199 30.54 -9.22 27.65
CA GLN A 199 31.80 -9.89 28.00
C GLN A 199 32.40 -9.35 29.30
N GLN A 200 32.42 -8.03 29.49
CA GLN A 200 32.93 -7.43 30.71
C GLN A 200 32.15 -7.87 31.96
N GLU A 201 30.82 -7.97 31.88
CA GLU A 201 30.00 -8.48 32.99
C GLU A 201 30.19 -9.99 33.20
N LEU A 202 30.34 -10.77 32.12
CA LEU A 202 30.62 -12.20 32.21
C LEU A 202 31.95 -12.47 32.91
N ASP A 203 33.01 -11.72 32.57
CA ASP A 203 34.32 -11.82 33.21
C ASP A 203 34.26 -11.44 34.70
N ARG A 204 33.53 -10.37 35.04
CA ARG A 204 33.31 -9.97 36.44
C ARG A 204 32.64 -11.07 37.26
N LEU A 205 31.61 -11.72 36.70
CA LEU A 205 30.91 -12.83 37.38
C LEU A 205 31.79 -14.07 37.53
N LEU A 206 32.65 -14.37 36.55
CA LEU A 206 33.61 -15.46 36.63
C LEU A 206 34.66 -15.22 37.71
N SER A 207 35.26 -14.03 37.77
CA SER A 207 36.24 -13.69 38.82
C SER A 207 35.62 -13.73 40.23
N ALA A 208 34.40 -13.21 40.40
CA ALA A 208 33.71 -13.26 41.69
C ALA A 208 33.42 -14.70 42.15
N ARG A 209 33.16 -15.62 41.21
CA ARG A 209 32.99 -17.05 41.49
C ARG A 209 34.30 -17.70 41.96
N GLU A 210 35.42 -17.35 41.33
CA GLU A 210 36.73 -17.90 41.69
C GLU A 210 37.15 -17.49 43.12
N GLU A 211 36.88 -16.25 43.52
CA GLU A 211 37.11 -15.76 44.90
C GLU A 211 36.27 -16.52 45.93
N LEU A 212 35.01 -16.85 45.61
CA LEU A 212 34.16 -17.67 46.49
C LEU A 212 34.69 -19.11 46.61
N THR A 213 35.25 -19.69 45.55
CA THR A 213 35.83 -21.04 45.59
C THR A 213 37.17 -21.10 46.34
N SER A 214 38.04 -20.09 46.23
CA SER A 214 39.33 -20.08 46.93
C SER A 214 39.20 -19.85 48.44
N THR A 215 38.14 -19.16 48.87
CA THR A 215 37.84 -18.93 50.29
C THR A 215 37.21 -20.17 50.97
N GLY A 216 36.71 -21.13 50.19
CA GLY A 216 36.00 -22.33 50.69
C GLY A 216 36.88 -23.51 51.12
N GLU A 217 38.16 -23.57 50.75
CA GLU A 217 39.04 -24.71 51.10
C GLU A 217 39.73 -24.58 52.49
N GLY A 218 39.50 -23.48 53.23
CA GLY A 218 40.20 -23.18 54.48
C GLY A 218 39.46 -23.48 55.79
N GLN A 219 38.18 -23.86 55.76
CA GLN A 219 37.43 -24.19 56.98
C GLN A 219 36.72 -25.53 56.84
N SER A 220 37.46 -26.58 57.23
CA SER A 220 36.88 -27.80 57.78
C SER A 220 36.00 -27.43 58.99
N ALA A 221 34.72 -27.20 58.72
CA ALA A 221 33.73 -27.08 59.77
C ALA A 221 33.52 -28.45 60.44
N PRO A 222 33.43 -28.49 61.78
CA PRO A 222 33.19 -29.72 62.53
C PRO A 222 31.78 -30.25 62.24
N ALA A 223 31.70 -31.58 62.18
CA ALA A 223 30.45 -32.33 62.17
C ALA A 223 29.59 -31.90 63.38
N GLY A 224 28.38 -31.43 63.11
CA GLY A 224 27.43 -30.98 64.13
C GLY A 224 25.99 -31.13 63.64
N GLU A 225 25.40 -32.24 64.08
CA GLU A 225 23.99 -32.55 64.32
C GLU A 225 22.87 -32.04 63.40
N GLU A 226 22.21 -33.06 62.84
CA GLU A 226 20.85 -33.13 62.33
C GLU A 226 19.82 -32.57 63.34
N GLN A 227 19.07 -31.53 62.94
CA GLN A 227 17.81 -31.19 63.60
C GLN A 227 16.74 -30.73 62.62
N SER A 228 15.60 -31.39 62.76
CA SER A 228 14.39 -31.37 61.95
C SER A 228 13.69 -30.01 61.84
N ALA A 229 12.89 -29.91 60.77
CA ALA A 229 11.97 -28.85 60.38
C ALA A 229 11.07 -28.29 61.52
N PRO A 230 10.45 -27.11 61.30
CA PRO A 230 9.10 -27.16 60.73
C PRO A 230 8.78 -26.08 59.70
N ALA A 231 7.68 -26.36 58.99
CA ALA A 231 6.96 -25.49 58.08
C ALA A 231 6.54 -24.15 58.73
N GLY A 232 6.56 -23.08 57.93
CA GLY A 232 6.08 -21.77 58.32
C GLY A 232 5.77 -20.89 57.11
N GLU A 233 4.56 -20.35 57.09
CA GLU A 233 3.90 -19.62 56.03
C GLU A 233 4.59 -18.32 55.57
N GLY A 234 4.41 -18.05 54.27
CA GLY A 234 3.84 -16.79 53.77
C GLY A 234 4.40 -15.48 54.29
N GLN A 235 5.24 -14.81 53.48
CA GLN A 235 5.27 -13.35 53.52
C GLN A 235 5.59 -12.69 52.19
N SER A 236 4.80 -11.66 51.97
CA SER A 236 4.60 -10.82 50.80
C SER A 236 5.86 -10.15 50.24
N VAL A 237 5.93 -10.17 48.91
CA VAL A 237 6.78 -9.35 48.04
C VAL A 237 6.53 -7.86 48.30
N PRO A 238 7.56 -7.04 48.61
CA PRO A 238 7.48 -5.61 48.39
C PRO A 238 7.86 -5.31 46.93
N ALA A 239 6.93 -4.65 46.25
CA ALA A 239 7.11 -4.05 44.94
C ALA A 239 8.28 -3.05 45.00
N ASN A 240 9.35 -3.32 44.26
CA ASN A 240 10.43 -2.37 44.10
C ASN A 240 10.09 -1.43 42.95
N THR A 241 9.90 -0.18 43.33
CA THR A 241 9.60 1.01 42.53
C THR A 241 10.54 1.14 41.34
N GLY A 242 9.97 1.17 40.14
CA GLY A 242 10.67 1.51 38.90
C GLY A 242 11.28 2.90 39.01
N GLN A 243 12.61 2.96 38.91
CA GLN A 243 13.35 4.19 38.84
C GLN A 243 13.39 4.64 37.38
N ASP A 244 12.77 5.80 37.13
CA ASP A 244 12.75 6.53 35.86
C ASP A 244 14.17 6.77 35.34
N GLY A 245 14.62 5.92 34.42
CA GLY A 245 15.77 6.16 33.56
C GLY A 245 15.35 7.01 32.36
N SER A 246 15.10 8.29 32.58
CA SER A 246 14.91 9.28 31.51
C SER A 246 16.21 9.40 30.69
N THR A 247 16.35 8.53 29.70
CA THR A 247 17.42 8.63 28.71
C THR A 247 17.02 9.74 27.75
N LYS A 248 17.50 10.95 28.05
CA LYS A 248 17.43 12.13 27.20
C LYS A 248 18.13 11.79 25.88
N VAL A 249 17.36 11.38 24.89
CA VAL A 249 17.83 11.20 23.51
C VAL A 249 18.26 12.59 23.03
N GLN A 250 19.56 12.86 23.08
CA GLN A 250 20.15 13.98 22.37
C GLN A 250 19.82 13.81 20.89
N THR A 251 18.91 14.63 20.41
CA THR A 251 18.70 14.87 18.99
C THR A 251 19.97 15.55 18.49
N VAL A 252 20.95 14.75 18.06
CA VAL A 252 22.14 15.27 17.39
C VAL A 252 21.67 15.84 16.06
N GLU A 253 21.75 17.16 15.98
CA GLU A 253 21.40 17.98 14.84
C GLU A 253 22.29 17.61 13.64
N MET A 254 21.79 16.72 12.79
CA MET A 254 22.49 16.16 11.63
C MET A 254 22.31 17.07 10.39
N GLN A 255 22.58 18.38 10.53
CA GLN A 255 22.45 19.35 9.43
C GLN A 255 23.75 19.64 8.66
N ASN A 256 24.90 19.07 9.04
CA ASN A 256 26.20 19.49 8.47
C ASN A 256 26.97 18.47 7.62
N LEU A 257 26.33 17.39 7.15
CA LEU A 257 26.99 16.39 6.27
C LEU A 257 26.33 16.30 4.89
N LEU A 258 26.27 17.44 4.19
CA LEU A 258 26.06 17.49 2.75
C LEU A 258 27.40 17.83 2.09
N PRO A 259 27.90 17.03 1.13
CA PRO A 259 29.13 17.34 0.42
C PRO A 259 28.98 18.67 -0.33
N LYS A 260 29.84 19.62 0.04
CA LYS A 260 29.97 20.96 -0.54
C LYS A 260 30.56 20.83 -1.95
N GLY A 261 29.71 20.53 -2.94
CA GLY A 261 30.15 20.27 -4.30
C GLY A 261 28.98 20.20 -5.28
N GLU A 262 28.26 21.30 -5.45
CA GLU A 262 27.33 21.49 -6.56
C GLU A 262 27.79 22.72 -7.38
N PRO A 263 27.87 22.64 -8.72
CA PRO A 263 28.13 23.79 -9.57
C PRO A 263 26.89 24.68 -9.64
N GLN A 264 27.07 25.97 -9.33
CA GLN A 264 26.03 26.99 -9.43
C GLN A 264 25.56 27.16 -10.88
N PRO A 265 24.26 27.01 -11.20
CA PRO A 265 23.69 27.58 -12.41
C PRO A 265 23.49 29.08 -12.21
N ALA A 266 23.82 29.83 -13.27
CA ALA A 266 23.77 31.28 -13.35
C ALA A 266 22.40 31.86 -12.96
N ALA A 267 22.46 33.02 -12.34
CA ALA A 267 21.33 33.82 -11.89
C ALA A 267 20.31 34.09 -13.02
N ALA A 268 19.05 33.75 -12.76
CA ALA A 268 17.92 34.17 -13.59
C ALA A 268 16.87 34.90 -12.72
N ALA A 269 16.78 36.20 -13.00
CA ALA A 269 15.67 37.13 -12.85
C ALA A 269 14.57 36.87 -11.80
N THR A 270 14.51 37.80 -10.85
CA THR A 270 13.36 38.13 -9.99
C THR A 270 12.09 38.38 -10.81
N ALA A 271 11.10 37.50 -10.69
CA ALA A 271 9.73 37.71 -11.18
C ALA A 271 8.73 37.68 -10.01
N ALA A 272 7.85 38.68 -10.00
CA ALA A 272 6.94 39.03 -8.93
C ALA A 272 5.99 37.89 -8.50
N LYS A 273 5.75 37.84 -7.18
CA LYS A 273 4.86 36.93 -6.46
C LYS A 273 3.39 37.31 -6.71
N PRO A 274 2.54 36.47 -7.34
CA PRO A 274 1.10 36.71 -7.35
C PRO A 274 0.49 36.20 -6.05
N GLU A 275 -0.35 37.02 -5.43
CA GLU A 275 -1.18 36.65 -4.28
C GLU A 275 -2.10 35.48 -4.65
N ARG A 276 -1.97 34.38 -3.90
CA ARG A 276 -2.74 33.16 -4.06
C ARG A 276 -4.01 33.31 -3.23
N GLY A 277 -5.16 33.49 -3.89
CA GLY A 277 -6.46 33.39 -3.27
C GLY A 277 -6.64 32.03 -2.62
N GLU A 278 -6.90 32.03 -1.32
CA GLU A 278 -7.16 30.86 -0.49
C GLU A 278 -8.53 30.29 -0.88
N LEU A 279 -8.54 29.11 -1.49
CA LEU A 279 -9.78 28.44 -1.86
C LEU A 279 -10.40 27.85 -0.57
N ASP A 280 -11.41 28.53 -0.06
CA ASP A 280 -12.15 28.17 1.15
C ASP A 280 -12.67 26.72 1.08
N ALA A 281 -12.30 25.91 2.07
CA ALA A 281 -12.73 24.52 2.21
C ALA A 281 -14.26 24.37 2.22
N LYS A 282 -15.01 25.43 2.57
CA LYS A 282 -16.49 25.45 2.45
C LYS A 282 -16.98 25.39 1.01
N SER A 283 -16.27 25.99 0.05
CA SER A 283 -16.65 25.92 -1.37
C SER A 283 -16.45 24.52 -1.94
N VAL A 284 -15.42 23.80 -1.48
CA VAL A 284 -15.17 22.41 -1.89
C VAL A 284 -16.24 21.47 -1.31
N MET A 285 -16.61 21.63 -0.05
CA MET A 285 -17.69 20.85 0.58
C MET A 285 -19.07 21.11 -0.07
N LYS A 286 -19.33 22.34 -0.53
CA LYS A 286 -20.59 22.67 -1.23
C LYS A 286 -20.72 21.93 -2.57
N ILE A 287 -19.63 21.84 -3.34
CA ILE A 287 -19.62 21.11 -4.63
C ILE A 287 -19.83 19.61 -4.41
N ILE A 288 -19.19 19.04 -3.39
CA ILE A 288 -19.36 17.61 -3.05
C ILE A 288 -20.82 17.33 -2.68
N ASN A 289 -21.45 18.19 -1.88
CA ASN A 289 -22.84 17.98 -1.43
C ASN A 289 -23.87 18.15 -2.57
N GLU A 290 -23.61 19.03 -3.54
CA GLU A 290 -24.47 19.14 -4.74
C GLU A 290 -24.35 17.94 -5.68
N VAL A 291 -23.15 17.37 -5.82
CA VAL A 291 -22.96 16.16 -6.64
C VAL A 291 -23.67 14.94 -6.01
N PHE A 292 -23.65 14.81 -4.68
CA PHE A 292 -24.31 13.70 -3.99
C PHE A 292 -25.84 13.84 -3.91
N SER A 293 -26.37 15.06 -3.82
CA SER A 293 -27.83 15.27 -3.79
C SER A 293 -28.51 15.05 -5.15
N PHE A 294 -27.76 15.10 -6.26
CA PHE A 294 -28.30 14.84 -7.60
C PHE A 294 -28.58 13.35 -7.87
N GLN A 295 -27.97 12.43 -7.11
CA GLN A 295 -28.15 10.97 -7.29
C GLN A 295 -29.33 10.38 -6.52
N ILE A 296 -29.99 11.14 -5.63
CA ILE A 296 -31.07 10.62 -4.77
C ILE A 296 -32.46 11.03 -5.28
N LYS A 297 -32.57 11.86 -6.34
CA LYS A 297 -33.86 12.42 -6.79
C LYS A 297 -34.41 11.88 -8.12
N LYS A 298 -33.94 10.71 -8.54
CA LYS A 298 -34.57 9.91 -9.60
C LYS A 298 -34.78 8.51 -9.05
N ASP A 299 -35.87 8.36 -8.29
CA ASP A 299 -36.79 7.23 -8.24
C ASP A 299 -37.75 7.39 -7.05
#